data_AF-Q1JZM1-F1
#
_entry.id   AF-Q1JZM1-F1
#
_cell.length_a   1.000
_cell.length_b   1.000
_cell.length_c   1.000
_cell.angle_alpha   90.00
_cell.angle_beta   90.00
_cell.angle_gamma   90.00
#
_symmetry.space_group_name_H-M   'P 1'
#
loop_
_entity.id
_entity.type
_entity.pdbx_description
1 polymer ?
#
loop_
_entity_poly.entity_id
_entity_poly.type
_entity_poly.pdbx_seq_one_letter_code
_entity_poly.pdbx_strand_id
1 'polypeptide(L)'
;MKGVIMVPESVQRAWQALDEKKKLKISRGLAKRQPQIFAHWVEAAGLRSFRQESLLNRKAGTASRFDGALFKAAQGALAADVLVAYFTELDPEVNEEYLAMLKGAGNEEEATRIGIYVQLATEYKEWPLLDLYLATALWMGEIDESELDTIKNQATEA
;
A
#
# COMPACT_ATOMS: atom_id res chain seq x y z
N MET A 1 0.55 -21.48 -15.95
CA MET A 1 1.69 -20.75 -15.37
C MET A 1 1.12 -19.53 -14.68
N LYS A 2 1.12 -19.47 -13.34
CA LYS A 2 0.71 -18.25 -12.64
C LYS A 2 1.77 -17.19 -12.94
N GLY A 3 1.36 -16.09 -13.56
CA GLY A 3 2.24 -15.00 -13.93
C GLY A 3 3.03 -14.51 -12.72
N VAL A 4 4.32 -14.31 -12.93
CA VAL A 4 5.24 -13.66 -12.00
C VAL A 4 4.70 -12.25 -11.70
N ILE A 5 4.22 -11.97 -10.49
CA ILE A 5 3.64 -10.66 -10.13
C ILE A 5 4.78 -9.67 -9.84
N MET A 6 5.42 -9.09 -10.86
CA MET A 6 6.43 -8.06 -10.59
C MET A 6 5.80 -6.85 -9.90
N VAL A 7 6.49 -6.30 -8.90
CA VAL A 7 6.06 -5.04 -8.27
C VAL A 7 6.32 -3.89 -9.24
N PRO A 8 5.31 -3.05 -9.56
CA PRO A 8 5.49 -1.92 -10.44
C PRO A 8 6.47 -0.88 -9.88
N GLU A 9 7.17 -0.19 -10.78
CA GLU A 9 8.10 0.87 -10.38
C GLU A 9 7.39 2.02 -9.64
N SER A 10 6.13 2.32 -10.01
CA SER A 10 5.29 3.31 -9.33
C SER A 10 5.09 2.99 -7.84
N VAL A 11 4.78 1.73 -7.51
CA VAL A 11 4.65 1.24 -6.13
C VAL A 11 5.99 1.36 -5.39
N GLN A 12 7.09 0.96 -6.03
CA GLN A 12 8.41 1.04 -5.43
C GLN A 12 8.81 2.50 -5.15
N ARG A 13 8.61 3.40 -6.10
CA ARG A 13 8.89 4.85 -5.95
C ARG A 13 8.02 5.46 -4.85
N ALA A 14 6.72 5.18 -4.82
CA ALA A 14 5.81 5.67 -3.79
C ALA A 14 6.20 5.20 -2.39
N TRP A 15 6.59 3.92 -2.25
CA TRP A 15 7.13 3.40 -0.99
C TRP A 15 8.44 4.09 -0.58
N GLN A 16 9.37 4.26 -1.52
CA GLN A 16 10.67 4.88 -1.27
C GLN A 16 10.54 6.34 -0.85
N ALA A 17 9.52 7.05 -1.35
CA ALA A 17 9.20 8.42 -0.97
C ALA A 17 8.67 8.55 0.46
N LEU A 18 8.20 7.47 1.09
CA LEU A 18 7.77 7.49 2.48
C LEU A 18 8.95 7.75 3.42
N ASP A 19 8.73 8.64 4.39
CA ASP A 19 9.68 8.81 5.49
C ASP A 19 9.75 7.56 6.39
N GLU A 20 10.82 7.48 7.18
CA GLU A 20 11.06 6.36 8.08
C GLU A 20 9.95 6.19 9.13
N LYS A 21 9.31 7.28 9.58
CA LYS A 21 8.23 7.23 10.58
C LYS A 21 7.00 6.52 10.03
N LYS A 22 6.67 6.75 8.76
CA LYS A 22 5.55 6.11 8.05
C LYS A 22 5.83 4.62 7.82
N LYS A 23 7.01 4.27 7.30
CA LYS A 23 7.45 2.86 7.15
C LYS A 23 7.44 2.14 8.50
N LEU A 24 7.82 2.84 9.58
CA LEU A 24 7.74 2.31 10.94
C LEU A 24 6.29 2.10 11.41
N LYS A 25 5.34 2.98 11.06
CA LYS A 25 3.91 2.77 11.35
C LYS A 25 3.43 1.48 10.69
N ILE A 26 3.71 1.29 9.39
CA ILE A 26 3.30 0.12 8.61
C ILE A 26 3.88 -1.16 9.21
N SER A 27 5.21 -1.22 9.37
CA SER A 27 5.90 -2.39 9.91
C SER A 27 5.45 -2.76 11.34
N ARG A 28 5.20 -1.77 12.21
CA ARG A 28 4.68 -2.00 13.56
C ARG A 28 3.24 -2.47 13.56
N GLY A 29 2.40 -1.91 12.67
CA GLY A 29 1.02 -2.33 12.48
C GLY A 29 0.98 -3.81 12.10
N LEU A 30 1.77 -4.21 11.11
CA LEU A 30 1.89 -5.59 10.66
C LEU A 30 2.44 -6.49 11.77
N ALA A 31 3.53 -6.11 12.43
CA ALA A 31 4.06 -6.85 13.56
C ALA A 31 3.00 -7.07 14.67
N LYS A 32 2.06 -6.14 14.87
CA LYS A 32 1.04 -6.27 15.91
C LYS A 32 -0.19 -7.06 15.47
N ARG A 33 -0.70 -6.82 14.26
CA ARG A 33 -2.01 -7.32 13.80
C ARG A 33 -1.90 -8.45 12.77
N GLN A 34 -0.81 -8.47 12.02
CA GLN A 34 -0.52 -9.44 10.96
C GLN A 34 0.86 -10.10 11.16
N PRO A 35 1.08 -10.78 12.30
CA PRO A 35 2.41 -11.25 12.69
C PRO A 35 2.99 -12.28 11.71
N GLN A 36 2.15 -13.02 10.97
CA GLN A 36 2.62 -13.97 9.96
C GLN A 36 3.20 -13.27 8.73
N ILE A 37 2.51 -12.25 8.20
CA ILE A 37 3.02 -11.40 7.10
C ILE A 37 4.31 -10.71 7.54
N PHE A 38 4.33 -10.18 8.77
CA PHE A 38 5.53 -9.53 9.30
C PHE A 38 6.71 -10.50 9.47
N ALA A 39 6.47 -11.72 9.96
CA ALA A 39 7.51 -12.74 10.07
C ALA A 39 8.09 -13.14 8.72
N HIS A 40 7.23 -13.30 7.69
CA HIS A 40 7.68 -13.53 6.32
C HIS A 40 8.53 -12.37 5.80
N TRP A 41 8.14 -11.12 6.10
CA TRP A 41 8.91 -9.94 5.71
C TRP A 41 10.30 -9.90 6.37
N VAL A 42 10.39 -10.24 7.66
CA VAL A 42 11.65 -10.36 8.39
C VAL A 42 12.54 -11.46 7.82
N GLU A 43 11.96 -12.63 7.50
CA GLU A 43 12.68 -13.74 6.89
C GLU A 43 13.24 -13.38 5.52
N ALA A 44 12.40 -12.76 4.67
CA ALA A 44 12.78 -12.27 3.35
C ALA A 44 13.91 -11.24 3.40
N ALA A 45 13.97 -10.43 4.45
CA ALA A 45 15.06 -9.48 4.71
C ALA A 45 16.36 -10.14 5.22
N GLY A 46 16.36 -11.45 5.45
CA GLY A 46 17.50 -12.17 6.01
C GLY A 46 17.75 -11.85 7.49
N LEU A 47 16.78 -11.24 8.18
CA LEU A 47 16.92 -10.78 9.55
C LEU A 47 16.40 -11.81 10.56
N ARG A 48 16.82 -13.08 10.43
CA ARG A 48 16.29 -14.22 11.22
C ARG A 48 16.44 -14.08 12.74
N SER A 49 17.37 -13.25 13.23
CA SER A 49 17.56 -12.95 14.66
C SER A 49 16.79 -11.71 15.13
N PHE A 50 16.01 -11.08 14.25
CA PHE A 50 15.22 -9.90 14.58
C PHE A 50 14.10 -10.28 15.54
N ARG A 51 14.07 -9.59 16.68
CA ARG A 51 13.01 -9.76 17.67
C ARG A 51 11.89 -8.77 17.37
N GLN A 52 10.71 -9.29 17.02
CA GLN A 52 9.49 -8.50 16.82
C GLN A 52 9.20 -7.56 18.01
N GLU A 53 9.44 -8.04 19.24
CA GLU A 53 9.32 -7.24 20.47
C GLU A 53 10.19 -5.99 20.45
N SER A 54 11.37 -6.03 19.82
CA SER A 54 12.24 -4.85 19.70
C SER A 54 11.60 -3.76 18.85
N LEU A 55 10.84 -4.13 17.81
CA LEU A 55 10.08 -3.17 17.00
C LEU A 55 8.89 -2.60 17.78
N LEU A 56 8.13 -3.48 18.45
CA LEU A 56 6.94 -3.08 19.21
C LEU A 56 7.30 -2.17 20.40
N ASN A 57 8.41 -2.47 21.08
CA ASN A 57 8.93 -1.71 22.22
C ASN A 57 9.80 -0.51 21.81
N ARG A 58 9.89 -0.16 20.52
CA ARG A 58 10.68 0.98 19.99
C ARG A 58 12.18 0.89 20.31
N LYS A 59 12.70 -0.32 20.55
CA LYS A 59 14.11 -0.60 20.87
C LYS A 59 14.94 -0.82 19.60
N ALA A 60 14.33 -1.29 18.52
CA ALA A 60 14.97 -1.42 17.22
C ALA A 60 14.58 -0.23 16.32
N GLY A 61 15.58 0.46 15.79
CA GLY A 61 15.41 1.38 14.68
C GLY A 61 15.45 0.65 13.33
N THR A 62 14.89 1.32 12.32
CA THR A 62 14.97 1.07 10.87
C THR A 62 14.01 0.02 10.29
N ALA A 63 12.75 0.44 10.09
CA ALA A 63 11.82 -0.20 9.17
C ALA A 63 12.39 -0.28 7.74
N SER A 64 13.24 0.68 7.36
CA SER A 64 14.02 0.66 6.12
C SER A 64 14.90 -0.58 5.93
N ARG A 65 15.26 -1.32 6.99
CA ARG A 65 15.98 -2.60 6.86
C ARG A 65 15.16 -3.69 6.18
N PHE A 66 13.84 -3.53 6.14
CA PHE A 66 12.92 -4.46 5.48
C PHE A 66 12.63 -4.07 4.02
N ASP A 67 12.91 -2.81 3.62
CA ASP A 67 12.60 -2.28 2.28
C ASP A 67 13.23 -3.11 1.16
N GLY A 68 14.49 -3.52 1.35
CA GLY A 68 15.23 -4.29 0.36
C GLY A 68 14.62 -5.66 0.05
N ALA A 69 13.85 -6.23 0.98
CA ALA A 69 13.18 -7.51 0.84
C ALA A 69 11.81 -7.39 0.16
N LEU A 70 11.11 -6.28 0.43
CA LEU A 70 9.72 -6.07 0.00
C LEU A 70 9.57 -6.26 -1.51
N PHE A 71 10.52 -5.73 -2.29
CA PHE A 71 10.49 -5.75 -3.76
C PHE A 71 11.29 -6.88 -4.41
N LYS A 72 12.06 -7.66 -3.63
CA LYS A 72 12.92 -8.74 -4.15
C LYS A 72 12.40 -10.14 -3.82
N ALA A 73 11.59 -10.27 -2.77
CA ALA A 73 11.09 -11.55 -2.29
C ALA A 73 9.88 -12.03 -3.10
N ALA A 74 9.82 -13.34 -3.34
CA ALA A 74 8.70 -14.06 -3.93
C ALA A 74 8.04 -13.39 -5.14
N GLN A 75 8.82 -12.67 -5.95
CA GLN A 75 8.32 -11.87 -7.07
C GLN A 75 7.09 -11.03 -6.68
N GLY A 76 7.27 -10.09 -5.76
CA GLY A 76 6.24 -9.11 -5.41
C GLY A 76 5.09 -9.59 -4.53
N ALA A 77 4.87 -10.90 -4.36
CA ALA A 77 3.80 -11.40 -3.49
C ALA A 77 3.86 -10.82 -2.06
N LEU A 78 5.07 -10.68 -1.50
CA LEU A 78 5.25 -10.07 -0.17
C LEU A 78 4.81 -8.59 -0.15
N ALA A 79 5.13 -7.82 -1.18
CA ALA A 79 4.71 -6.43 -1.25
C ALA A 79 3.17 -6.33 -1.36
N ALA A 80 2.53 -7.24 -2.10
CA ALA A 80 1.08 -7.28 -2.22
C ALA A 80 0.44 -7.56 -0.86
N ASP A 81 0.89 -8.62 -0.16
CA ASP A 81 0.38 -8.98 1.16
C ASP A 81 0.55 -7.84 2.18
N VAL A 82 1.70 -7.17 2.16
CA VAL A 82 1.99 -6.02 3.05
C VAL A 82 1.06 -4.84 2.77
N LEU A 83 0.90 -4.46 1.51
CA LEU A 83 0.14 -3.26 1.13
C LEU A 83 -1.37 -3.49 1.22
N VAL A 84 -1.86 -4.65 0.76
CA VAL A 84 -3.27 -5.03 0.89
C VAL A 84 -3.66 -5.07 2.37
N ALA A 85 -2.94 -5.84 3.19
CA ALA A 85 -3.25 -5.91 4.62
C ALA A 85 -3.19 -4.54 5.29
N TYR A 86 -2.26 -3.67 4.86
CA TYR A 86 -2.20 -2.31 5.41
C TYR A 86 -3.47 -1.50 5.07
N PHE A 87 -3.85 -1.43 3.79
CA PHE A 87 -4.94 -0.57 3.33
C PHE A 87 -6.34 -1.16 3.54
N THR A 88 -6.50 -2.46 3.78
CA THR A 88 -7.82 -3.08 3.97
C THR A 88 -8.12 -3.46 5.42
N GLU A 89 -7.10 -3.50 6.30
CA GLU A 89 -7.30 -3.94 7.68
C GLU A 89 -6.66 -3.04 8.75
N LEU A 90 -5.48 -2.46 8.48
CA LEU A 90 -4.74 -1.71 9.49
C LEU A 90 -5.06 -0.21 9.45
N ASP A 91 -5.22 0.35 8.26
CA ASP A 91 -5.55 1.75 8.00
C ASP A 91 -6.69 1.81 6.94
N PRO A 92 -7.86 1.19 7.22
CA PRO A 92 -8.86 0.89 6.19
C PRO A 92 -9.73 2.06 5.77
N GLU A 93 -9.67 3.20 6.46
CA GLU A 93 -10.60 4.33 6.33
C GLU A 93 -10.85 4.74 4.87
N VAL A 94 -9.78 4.97 4.11
CA VAL A 94 -9.88 5.38 2.69
C VAL A 94 -10.46 4.26 1.81
N ASN A 95 -10.13 3.01 2.09
CA ASN A 95 -10.66 1.86 1.36
C ASN A 95 -12.13 1.59 1.72
N GLU A 96 -12.54 1.77 2.97
CA GLU A 96 -13.93 1.67 3.41
C GLU A 96 -14.78 2.76 2.77
N GLU A 97 -14.24 3.98 2.66
CA GLU A 97 -14.89 5.08 1.97
C GLU A 97 -15.04 4.83 0.47
N TYR A 98 -13.98 4.33 -0.19
CA TYR A 98 -14.06 3.85 -1.58
C TYR A 98 -15.21 2.85 -1.77
N LEU A 99 -15.29 1.82 -0.93
CA LEU A 99 -16.34 0.80 -1.00
C LEU A 99 -17.74 1.37 -0.71
N ALA A 100 -17.85 2.35 0.19
CA ALA A 100 -19.11 3.01 0.50
C ALA A 100 -19.60 3.86 -0.68
N MET A 101 -18.71 4.62 -1.32
CA MET A 101 -19.02 5.41 -2.52
C MET A 101 -19.42 4.51 -3.69
N LEU A 102 -18.69 3.40 -3.91
CA LEU A 102 -18.99 2.42 -4.95
C LEU A 102 -20.37 1.81 -4.75
N LYS A 103 -20.69 1.39 -3.51
CA LYS A 103 -22.01 0.90 -3.15
C LYS A 103 -23.10 1.94 -3.36
N GLY A 104 -22.83 3.20 -3.02
CA GLY A 104 -23.77 4.31 -3.20
C GLY A 104 -24.07 4.64 -4.66
N ALA A 105 -23.08 4.50 -5.55
CA ALA A 105 -23.23 4.72 -6.99
C ALA A 105 -24.08 3.63 -7.68
N GLY A 106 -24.18 2.45 -7.07
CA GLY A 106 -25.03 1.35 -7.55
C GLY A 106 -24.55 0.67 -8.83
N ASN A 107 -23.34 0.99 -9.29
CA ASN A 107 -22.66 0.35 -10.43
C ASN A 107 -21.14 0.43 -10.25
N GLU A 108 -20.42 -0.45 -10.93
CA GLU A 108 -18.95 -0.52 -10.89
C GLU A 108 -18.33 -0.18 -12.26
N GLU A 109 -19.04 0.63 -13.06
CA GLU A 109 -18.55 1.07 -14.36
C GLU A 109 -17.27 1.88 -14.20
N GLU A 110 -16.42 1.83 -15.23
CA GLU A 110 -15.11 2.48 -15.27
C GLU A 110 -15.16 3.97 -14.88
N ALA A 111 -16.04 4.74 -15.53
CA ALA A 111 -16.24 6.16 -15.24
C ALA A 111 -16.63 6.43 -13.78
N THR A 112 -17.42 5.51 -13.17
CA THR A 112 -17.82 5.60 -11.77
C THR A 112 -16.63 5.36 -10.85
N ARG A 113 -15.84 4.30 -11.09
CA ARG A 113 -14.63 4.01 -10.29
C ARG A 113 -13.60 5.15 -10.38
N ILE A 114 -13.36 5.67 -11.58
CA ILE A 114 -12.45 6.81 -11.80
C ILE A 114 -12.95 8.04 -11.03
N GLY A 115 -14.25 8.36 -11.13
CA GLY A 115 -14.84 9.48 -10.41
C GLY A 115 -14.67 9.38 -8.89
N ILE A 116 -14.82 8.17 -8.34
CA ILE A 116 -14.58 7.90 -6.91
C ILE A 116 -13.10 8.11 -6.56
N TYR A 117 -12.17 7.58 -7.35
CA TYR A 117 -10.74 7.79 -7.08
C TYR A 117 -10.31 9.25 -7.22
N VAL A 118 -10.91 10.03 -8.14
CA VAL A 118 -10.73 11.48 -8.23
C VAL A 118 -11.19 12.15 -6.94
N GLN A 119 -12.40 11.83 -6.47
CA GLN A 119 -12.94 12.40 -5.24
C GLN A 119 -12.03 12.08 -4.03
N LEU A 120 -11.63 10.82 -3.87
CA LEU A 120 -10.69 10.42 -2.82
C LEU A 120 -9.35 11.14 -2.93
N ALA A 121 -8.80 11.29 -4.14
CA ALA A 121 -7.54 11.99 -4.35
C ALA A 121 -7.63 13.49 -3.99
N THR A 122 -8.78 14.12 -4.22
CA THR A 122 -9.04 15.51 -3.83
C THR A 122 -9.20 15.66 -2.31
N GLU A 123 -10.03 14.80 -1.69
CA GLU A 123 -10.32 14.84 -0.26
C GLU A 123 -9.10 14.49 0.60
N TYR A 124 -8.32 13.50 0.16
CA TYR A 124 -7.15 12.99 0.84
C TYR A 124 -5.83 13.47 0.22
N LYS A 125 -5.80 14.62 -0.46
CA LYS A 125 -4.58 15.15 -1.10
C LYS A 125 -3.39 15.32 -0.15
N GLU A 126 -3.66 15.61 1.12
CA GLU A 126 -2.65 15.74 2.17
C GLU A 126 -2.34 14.40 2.86
N TRP A 127 -3.06 13.33 2.52
CA TRP A 127 -2.82 12.01 3.10
C TRP A 127 -1.50 11.46 2.57
N PRO A 128 -0.51 11.22 3.45
CA PRO A 128 0.84 10.88 3.02
C PRO A 128 1.00 9.53 2.31
N LEU A 129 -0.05 8.72 2.26
CA LEU A 129 -0.05 7.40 1.63
C LEU A 129 -0.87 7.36 0.35
N LEU A 130 -1.46 8.49 -0.08
CA LEU A 130 -2.31 8.55 -1.27
C LEU A 130 -1.61 8.01 -2.52
N ASP A 131 -0.38 8.45 -2.79
CA ASP A 131 0.39 7.97 -3.95
C ASP A 131 0.66 6.46 -3.89
N LEU A 132 0.94 5.93 -2.69
CA LEU A 132 1.17 4.49 -2.50
C LEU A 132 -0.14 3.71 -2.66
N TYR A 133 -1.25 4.25 -2.17
CA TYR A 133 -2.58 3.66 -2.32
C TYR A 133 -2.99 3.56 -3.79
N LEU A 134 -2.90 4.67 -4.54
CA LEU A 134 -3.23 4.69 -5.97
C LEU A 134 -2.30 3.80 -6.80
N ALA A 135 -1.01 3.79 -6.51
CA ALA A 135 -0.07 2.88 -7.18
C ALA A 135 -0.39 1.40 -6.87
N THR A 136 -0.89 1.11 -5.67
CA THR A 136 -1.33 -0.24 -5.29
C THR A 136 -2.62 -0.61 -6.03
N ALA A 137 -3.59 0.30 -6.15
CA ALA A 137 -4.81 0.07 -6.93
C ALA A 137 -4.51 -0.25 -8.40
N LEU A 138 -3.61 0.51 -9.04
CA LEU A 138 -3.10 0.23 -10.38
C LEU A 138 -2.51 -1.18 -10.49
N TRP A 139 -1.68 -1.56 -9.51
CA TRP A 139 -1.04 -2.87 -9.52
C TRP A 139 -2.03 -4.02 -9.35
N MET A 140 -3.08 -3.82 -8.56
CA MET A 140 -4.14 -4.81 -8.34
C MET A 140 -5.10 -4.91 -9.54
N GLY A 141 -4.98 -4.03 -10.53
CA GLY A 141 -5.84 -3.99 -11.71
C GLY A 141 -7.19 -3.31 -11.48
N GLU A 142 -7.32 -2.53 -10.41
CA GLU A 142 -8.52 -1.72 -10.13
C GLU A 142 -8.61 -0.51 -11.05
N ILE A 143 -7.45 -0.01 -11.48
CA ILE A 143 -7.27 1.05 -12.47
C ILE A 143 -6.10 0.73 -13.42
N ASP A 144 -6.03 1.39 -14.57
CA ASP A 144 -4.90 1.37 -15.50
C ASP A 144 -4.03 2.65 -15.44
N GLU A 145 -2.94 2.68 -16.22
CA GLU A 145 -1.99 3.81 -16.21
C GLU A 145 -2.63 5.12 -16.71
N SER A 146 -3.49 5.04 -17.72
CA SER A 146 -4.18 6.21 -18.29
C SER A 146 -5.24 6.76 -17.33
N GLU A 147 -5.90 5.88 -16.59
CA GLU A 147 -6.84 6.23 -15.54
C GLU A 147 -6.13 6.87 -14.35
N LEU A 148 -4.97 6.35 -13.94
CA LEU A 148 -4.16 6.96 -12.87
C LEU A 148 -3.75 8.40 -13.21
N ASP A 149 -3.30 8.64 -14.44
CA ASP A 149 -2.96 9.99 -14.92
C ASP A 149 -4.20 10.90 -14.93
N THR A 150 -5.35 10.37 -15.37
CA THR A 150 -6.63 11.08 -15.35
C THR A 150 -7.02 11.48 -13.93
N ILE A 151 -6.92 10.54 -12.97
CA ILE A 151 -7.22 10.78 -11.55
C ILE A 151 -6.36 11.92 -11.00
N LYS A 152 -5.04 11.85 -11.22
CA LYS A 152 -4.09 12.85 -10.71
C LYS A 152 -4.31 14.24 -11.30
N ASN A 153 -4.59 14.31 -12.61
CA ASN A 153 -4.84 15.58 -13.28
C ASN A 153 -6.14 16.23 -12.78
N GLN A 154 -7.25 15.48 -12.76
CA GLN A 154 -8.54 16.01 -12.33
C GLN A 154 -8.55 16.40 -10.85
N ALA A 155 -7.90 15.63 -9.97
CA ALA A 155 -7.81 15.95 -8.55
C ALA A 155 -6.99 17.22 -8.27
N THR A 156 -6.09 17.61 -9.18
CA THR A 156 -5.31 18.86 -9.07
C THR A 156 -6.11 20.09 -9.51
N GLU A 157 -7.11 19.90 -10.38
CA GLU A 157 -7.95 20.96 -10.92
C GLU A 157 -9.20 21.27 -10.06
N ALA A 158 -9.51 20.40 -9.09
CA ALA A 158 -10.66 20.49 -8.17
C ALA A 158 -10.36 21.32 -6.91
#